data_AF-A0A2W6Q3F3-F1
#
_entry.id   AF-A0A2W6Q3F3-F1
#
_cell.length_a   1.000
_cell.length_b   1.000
_cell.length_c   1.000
_cell.angle_alpha   90.00
_cell.angle_beta   90.00
_cell.angle_gamma   90.00
#
_symmetry.space_group_name_H-M   'P 1'
#
loop_
_entity.id
_entity.type
_entity.pdbx_description
1 polymer ?
#
loop_
_entity_poly.entity_id
_entity_poly.type
_entity_poly.pdbx_seq_one_letter_code
_entity_poly.pdbx_strand_id
1 'polypeptide(L)'
;ATILVHLKRAQAADILALFDERLRHDVMLRIATFGGVQPAALAELTEVLNGLLDGQNLKRSKMGGVRTAAEIINLMKTQQEEAVITAVREFDGELAQKIIDEMFLFENLVDVDDRS
;
A
#
# COMPACT_ATOMS: atom_id res chain seq x y z
N ALA A 1 10.49 4.26 -17.40
CA ALA A 1 9.63 5.37 -17.84
C ALA A 1 8.17 5.14 -17.43
N THR A 2 7.48 4.10 -17.94
CA THR A 2 6.04 3.85 -17.68
C THR A 2 5.67 3.83 -16.20
N ILE A 3 6.45 3.15 -15.34
CA ILE A 3 6.23 3.13 -13.89
C ILE A 3 6.35 4.54 -13.29
N LEU A 4 7.40 5.29 -13.66
CA LEU A 4 7.67 6.63 -13.12
C LEU A 4 6.57 7.64 -13.45
N VAL A 5 5.89 7.51 -14.60
CA VAL A 5 4.76 8.36 -14.99
C VAL A 5 3.59 8.26 -14.00
N HIS A 6 3.42 7.08 -13.39
CA HIS A 6 2.34 6.76 -12.45
C HIS A 6 2.71 7.04 -10.98
N LEU A 7 3.94 7.47 -10.69
CA LEU A 7 4.35 7.88 -9.34
C LEU A 7 4.01 9.35 -9.05
N LYS A 8 3.98 9.69 -7.75
CA LYS A 8 3.95 11.09 -7.32
C LYS A 8 5.19 11.81 -7.85
N ARG A 9 5.03 13.08 -8.26
CA ARG A 9 6.10 13.84 -8.94
C ARG A 9 7.39 13.94 -8.13
N ALA A 10 7.29 14.18 -6.83
CA ALA A 10 8.45 14.22 -5.93
C ALA A 10 9.19 12.87 -5.90
N GLN A 11 8.47 11.77 -5.70
CA GLN A 11 9.05 10.43 -5.68
C GLN A 11 9.71 10.05 -7.02
N ALA A 12 9.08 10.40 -8.15
CA ALA A 12 9.66 10.16 -9.47
C ALA A 12 10.97 10.96 -9.66
N ALA A 13 11.02 12.21 -9.18
CA ALA A 13 12.22 13.04 -9.23
C ALA A 13 13.36 12.47 -8.37
N ASP A 14 13.04 12.02 -7.15
CA ASP A 14 14.01 11.39 -6.25
C ASP A 14 14.61 10.13 -6.87
N ILE A 15 13.79 9.28 -7.50
CA ILE A 15 14.27 8.07 -8.20
C ILE A 15 15.13 8.43 -9.42
N LEU A 16 14.73 9.42 -10.21
CA LEU A 16 15.52 9.88 -11.36
C LEU A 16 16.89 10.42 -10.94
N ALA A 17 17.00 11.02 -9.76
CA ALA A 17 18.26 11.50 -9.21
C ALA A 17 19.24 10.37 -8.89
N LEU A 18 18.77 9.13 -8.70
CA LEU A 18 19.60 7.95 -8.47
C LEU A 18 20.17 7.34 -9.76
N PHE A 19 19.68 7.75 -10.93
CA PHE A 19 20.20 7.27 -12.21
C PHE A 19 21.44 8.05 -12.63
N ASP A 20 22.33 7.39 -13.37
CA ASP A 20 23.37 8.09 -14.11
C ASP A 20 22.78 9.06 -15.14
N GLU A 21 23.58 10.03 -15.56
CA GLU A 21 23.14 11.14 -16.42
C GLU A 21 22.53 10.64 -17.73
N ARG A 22 23.16 9.65 -18.37
CA ARG A 22 22.71 9.11 -19.65
C ARG A 22 21.35 8.43 -19.52
N LEU A 23 21.19 7.58 -18.51
CA LEU A 23 19.94 6.88 -18.26
C LEU A 23 18.83 7.85 -17.87
N ARG A 24 19.14 8.86 -17.04
CA ARG A 24 18.18 9.90 -16.66
C ARG A 24 17.65 10.66 -17.88
N HIS A 25 18.52 11.05 -18.81
CA HIS A 25 18.13 11.74 -20.04
C HIS A 25 17.24 10.87 -20.94
N ASP A 26 17.61 9.60 -21.16
CA ASP A 26 16.81 8.66 -21.96
C ASP A 26 15.42 8.43 -21.35
N VAL A 27 15.36 8.22 -20.04
CA VAL A 27 14.10 8.01 -19.32
C VAL A 27 13.22 9.25 -19.37
N MET A 28 13.79 10.45 -19.25
CA MET A 28 13.03 11.69 -19.33
C MET A 28 12.44 11.91 -20.73
N LEU A 29 13.20 11.62 -21.79
CA LEU A 29 12.69 11.71 -23.17
C LEU A 29 11.49 10.78 -23.37
N ARG A 30 11.58 9.54 -22.88
CA ARG A 30 10.46 8.57 -22.95
C ARG A 30 9.24 9.00 -22.14
N ILE A 31 9.43 9.68 -21.02
CA ILE A 31 8.34 10.26 -20.22
C ILE A 31 7.69 11.42 -20.98
N ALA A 32 8.49 12.31 -21.57
CA ALA A 32 8.00 13.47 -22.31
C ALA A 32 7.18 13.07 -23.56
N THR A 33 7.56 11.96 -24.21
CA THR A 33 6.84 11.42 -25.39
C THR A 33 5.82 10.35 -25.02
N PHE A 34 5.44 10.22 -23.75
CA PHE A 34 4.55 9.16 -23.30
C PHE A 34 3.11 9.43 -23.75
N GLY A 35 2.60 8.61 -24.69
CA GLY A 35 1.24 8.73 -25.25
C GLY A 35 0.14 8.00 -24.49
N GLY A 36 0.44 7.44 -23.31
CA GLY A 36 -0.47 6.58 -22.56
C GLY A 36 -0.15 5.10 -22.68
N VAL A 37 -0.80 4.29 -21.85
CA VAL A 37 -0.70 2.82 -21.84
C VAL A 37 -2.09 2.24 -21.76
N GLN A 38 -2.35 1.13 -22.45
CA GLN A 38 -3.63 0.43 -22.34
C GLN A 38 -3.77 -0.15 -20.93
N PRO A 39 -4.94 -0.05 -20.27
CA PRO A 39 -5.14 -0.55 -18.91
C PRO A 39 -4.74 -2.01 -18.71
N ALA A 40 -4.99 -2.86 -19.72
CA ALA A 40 -4.62 -4.28 -19.67
C ALA A 40 -3.10 -4.50 -19.54
N ALA A 41 -2.29 -3.72 -20.25
CA ALA A 41 -0.83 -3.81 -20.17
C ALA A 41 -0.28 -3.30 -18.82
N LEU A 42 -0.99 -2.37 -18.17
CA LEU A 42 -0.63 -1.92 -16.82
C LEU A 42 -0.93 -3.00 -15.76
N ALA A 43 -2.04 -3.73 -15.92
CA ALA A 43 -2.40 -4.83 -15.04
C ALA A 43 -1.38 -5.99 -15.15
N GLU A 44 -1.00 -6.38 -16.37
CA GLU A 44 0.01 -7.40 -16.63
C GLU A 44 1.38 -7.00 -16.04
N LEU A 45 1.79 -5.74 -16.23
CA LEU A 45 3.01 -5.22 -15.61
C LEU A 45 2.97 -5.30 -14.07
N THR A 46 1.82 -5.01 -13.47
CA THR A 46 1.65 -5.06 -12.01
C THR A 46 1.77 -6.49 -11.49
N GLU A 47 1.20 -7.45 -12.20
CA GLU A 47 1.29 -8.88 -11.85
C GLU A 47 2.74 -9.38 -11.90
N VAL A 48 3.48 -9.05 -12.97
CA VAL A 48 4.90 -9.41 -13.09
C VAL A 48 5.74 -8.76 -12.00
N LEU A 49 5.49 -7.47 -11.69
CA LEU A 49 6.19 -6.78 -10.61
C LEU A 49 5.93 -7.43 -9.26
N ASN A 50 4.68 -7.78 -8.95
CA ASN A 50 4.34 -8.47 -7.71
C ASN A 50 5.06 -9.82 -7.59
N GLY A 51 5.10 -10.61 -8.67
CA GLY A 51 5.84 -11.88 -8.68
C GLY A 51 7.36 -11.72 -8.46
N LEU A 52 7.97 -10.67 -9.02
CA LEU A 52 9.40 -10.37 -8.80
C LEU A 52 9.70 -9.84 -7.39
N LEU A 53 8.73 -9.19 -6.76
CA LEU A 53 8.85 -8.63 -5.40
C LEU A 53 8.51 -9.67 -4.32
N ASP A 54 7.69 -10.68 -4.60
CA ASP A 54 7.35 -11.76 -3.65
C ASP A 54 8.56 -12.64 -3.29
N GLY A 55 9.54 -12.78 -4.18
CA GLY A 55 10.78 -13.52 -3.91
C GLY A 55 11.85 -12.72 -3.15
N GLN A 56 11.70 -11.40 -3.06
CA GLN A 56 12.55 -10.57 -2.22
C GLN A 56 11.85 -10.40 -0.88
N ASN A 57 12.48 -10.86 0.20
CA ASN A 57 12.18 -10.40 1.57
C ASN A 57 12.57 -8.91 1.71
N LEU A 58 12.11 -8.05 0.79
CA LEU A 58 11.84 -6.68 1.08
C LEU A 58 10.97 -6.76 2.31
N LYS A 59 11.55 -6.36 3.45
CA LYS A 59 10.77 -5.98 4.62
C LYS A 59 9.75 -5.01 4.06
N ARG A 60 8.55 -5.49 3.68
CA ARG A 60 7.38 -4.68 3.43
C ARG A 60 7.23 -3.98 4.76
N SER A 61 7.87 -2.81 4.87
CA SER A 61 7.70 -1.93 6.01
C SER A 61 6.21 -1.88 6.20
N LYS A 62 5.78 -2.21 7.42
CA LYS A 62 4.41 -2.48 7.87
C LYS A 62 3.44 -1.32 7.53
N MET A 63 3.25 -1.02 6.25
CA MET A 63 2.44 0.07 5.69
C MET A 63 1.03 -0.42 5.33
N GLY A 64 0.64 -1.60 5.81
CA GLY A 64 -0.64 -2.23 5.55
C GLY A 64 -0.77 -3.56 6.28
N GLY A 65 -1.86 -4.26 6.00
CA GLY A 65 -2.22 -5.51 6.67
C GLY A 65 -3.17 -5.28 7.84
N VAL A 66 -3.53 -6.39 8.48
CA VAL A 66 -4.57 -6.46 9.51
C VAL A 66 -4.38 -5.42 10.62
N ARG A 67 -3.15 -5.30 11.14
CA ARG A 67 -2.82 -4.35 12.19
C ARG A 67 -2.99 -2.88 11.78
N THR A 68 -2.47 -2.49 10.61
CA THR A 68 -2.64 -1.12 10.12
C THR A 68 -4.11 -0.79 9.83
N ALA A 69 -4.88 -1.77 9.36
CA ALA A 69 -6.33 -1.60 9.18
C ALA A 69 -7.04 -1.41 10.52
N ALA A 70 -6.73 -2.24 11.52
CA ALA A 70 -7.27 -2.12 12.88
C ALA A 70 -6.94 -0.76 13.53
N GLU A 71 -5.69 -0.29 13.41
CA GLU A 71 -5.27 1.03 13.91
C GLU A 71 -6.06 2.18 13.24
N ILE A 72 -6.31 2.10 11.93
CA ILE A 72 -7.12 3.10 11.22
C ILE A 72 -8.57 3.05 11.67
N ILE A 73 -9.16 1.85 11.75
CA ILE A 73 -10.58 1.66 12.10
C ILE A 73 -10.85 2.12 13.54
N ASN A 74 -9.95 1.85 14.49
CA ASN A 74 -10.03 2.34 15.87
C ASN A 74 -10.06 3.87 16.00
N LEU A 75 -9.58 4.61 14.97
CA LEU A 75 -9.61 6.07 14.94
C LEU A 75 -10.87 6.64 14.25
N MET A 76 -11.73 5.79 13.70
CA MET A 76 -12.97 6.19 13.02
C MET A 76 -14.08 6.44 14.04
N LYS A 77 -15.14 7.14 13.60
CA LYS A 77 -16.36 7.26 14.40
C LYS A 77 -17.11 5.92 14.35
N THR A 78 -17.78 5.54 15.44
CA THR A 78 -18.48 4.25 15.60
C THR A 78 -19.36 3.85 14.40
N GLN A 79 -20.13 4.80 13.85
CA GLN A 79 -20.98 4.53 12.67
C GLN A 79 -20.18 4.14 11.42
N GLN A 80 -18.99 4.71 11.23
CA GLN A 80 -18.14 4.43 10.06
C GLN A 80 -17.34 3.15 10.25
N GLU A 81 -16.91 2.86 11.47
CA GLU A 81 -16.30 1.58 11.86
C GLU A 81 -17.23 0.40 11.52
N GLU A 82 -18.47 0.42 12.00
CA GLU A 82 -19.45 -0.66 11.77
C GLU A 82 -19.71 -0.89 10.27
N ALA A 83 -19.79 0.19 9.50
CA ALA A 83 -19.98 0.13 8.06
C ALA A 83 -18.77 -0.50 7.34
N VAL A 84 -17.55 -0.14 7.75
CA VAL A 84 -16.31 -0.69 7.17
C VAL A 84 -16.14 -2.16 7.54
N ILE A 85 -16.37 -2.54 8.80
CA ILE A 85 -16.28 -3.94 9.26
C ILE A 85 -17.30 -4.81 8.51
N THR A 86 -18.53 -4.32 8.31
CA THR A 86 -19.57 -5.03 7.54
C THR A 86 -19.13 -5.25 6.09
N ALA A 87 -18.63 -4.20 5.43
CA ALA A 87 -18.16 -4.29 4.05
C ALA A 87 -16.98 -5.25 3.89
N VAL A 88 -16.02 -5.24 4.83
CA VAL A 88 -14.89 -6.19 4.81
C VAL A 88 -15.37 -7.62 5.05
N ARG A 89 -16.36 -7.83 5.94
CA ARG A 89 -16.91 -9.15 6.24
C ARG A 89 -17.68 -9.77 5.06
N GLU A 90 -18.40 -8.95 4.29
CA GLU A 90 -19.07 -9.38 3.05
C GLU A 90 -18.08 -9.81 1.98
N PHE A 91 -16.89 -9.20 1.96
CA PHE A 91 -15.81 -9.55 1.04
C PHE A 91 -15.02 -10.78 1.52
N ASP A 92 -14.60 -10.80 2.79
CA ASP A 92 -13.81 -11.85 3.42
C ASP A 92 -14.05 -11.85 4.94
N GLY A 93 -14.82 -12.84 5.41
CA GLY A 93 -15.14 -13.00 6.83
C GLY A 93 -13.94 -13.34 7.71
N GLU A 94 -12.93 -14.05 7.18
CA GLU A 94 -11.73 -14.41 7.94
C GLU A 94 -10.83 -13.19 8.14
N LEU A 95 -10.70 -12.36 7.10
CA LEU A 95 -10.00 -11.07 7.18
C LEU A 95 -10.67 -10.12 8.17
N ALA A 96 -12.00 -10.01 8.12
CA ALA A 96 -12.75 -9.18 9.06
C ALA A 96 -12.53 -9.63 10.52
N GLN A 97 -12.55 -10.94 10.78
CA GLN A 97 -12.29 -11.48 12.12
C GLN A 97 -10.88 -11.13 12.60
N LYS A 98 -9.86 -11.31 11.75
CA LYS A 98 -8.47 -10.95 12.10
C LYS A 98 -8.33 -9.46 12.46
N ILE A 99 -9.04 -8.58 11.76
CA ILE A 99 -9.01 -7.12 12.04
C ILE A 99 -9.64 -6.83 13.40
N ILE A 100 -10.79 -7.44 13.71
CA ILE A 100 -11.48 -7.30 15.01
C ILE A 100 -10.58 -7.79 16.15
N ASP A 101 -9.92 -8.93 15.98
CA ASP A 101 -9.02 -9.49 17.00
C ASP A 101 -7.85 -8.55 17.31
N GLU A 102 -7.28 -7.89 16.30
CA GLU A 102 -6.23 -6.87 16.46
C GLU A 102 -6.74 -5.58 17.13
N MET A 103 -7.98 -5.16 16.87
CA MET A 103 -8.59 -3.99 17.53
C MET A 103 -8.70 -4.21 19.05
N PHE A 104 -9.14 -5.41 19.47
CA PHE A 104 -9.26 -5.78 20.88
C PHE A 104 -7.90 -5.93 21.58
N LEU A 105 -6.90 -6.50 20.90
CA LEU A 105 -5.54 -6.61 21.45
C LEU A 105 -4.95 -5.24 21.81
N PHE A 106 -5.26 -4.21 21.03
CA PHE A 106 -4.78 -2.84 21.27
C PHE A 106 -5.45 -2.20 22.50
N GLU A 107 -6.77 -2.34 22.66
CA GLU A 107 -7.49 -1.84 23.84
C GLU A 107 -6.96 -2.47 25.14
N ASN A 108 -6.77 -3.79 25.15
CA ASN A 108 -6.21 -4.48 26.31
C ASN A 108 -4.78 -4.04 26.64
N LEU A 109 -3.99 -3.63 25.64
CA LEU A 109 -2.62 -3.14 25.87
C LEU A 109 -2.63 -1.77 26.56
N VAL A 110 -3.57 -0.90 26.20
CA VAL A 110 -3.76 0.43 26.83
C VAL A 110 -4.25 0.27 28.28
N ASP A 111 -5.15 -0.67 28.55
CA ASP A 111 -5.68 -0.91 29.90
C ASP A 111 -4.66 -1.54 30.87
N VAL A 112 -3.62 -2.21 30.37
CA VAL A 112 -2.57 -2.84 31.19
C VAL A 112 -1.51 -1.83 31.65
N ASP A 113 -1.26 -0.77 30.87
CA ASP A 113 -0.25 0.26 31.19
C ASP A 113 -0.69 1.15 32.38
N ASP A 114 -1.99 1.23 32.67
CA ASP A 114 -2.55 2.07 33.76
C ASP A 114 -2.68 1.33 35.11
N ARG A 115 -2.09 0.11 35.22
CA ARG A 115 -2.10 -0.72 36.46
C ARG A 115 -0.72 -1.18 36.93
N SER A 116 0.37 -0.62 36.41
CA SER A 116 1.75 -0.97 36.83
C SER A 116 2.45 0.16 37.57
#